data_AF-A0A7S3IRF1-F1
#
_entry.id   AF-A0A7S3IRF1-F1
#
_cell.length_a   1.000
_cell.length_b   1.000
_cell.length_c   1.000
_cell.angle_alpha   90.00
_cell.angle_beta   90.00
_cell.angle_gamma   90.00
#
_symmetry.space_group_name_H-M   'P 1'
#
loop_
_entity.id
_entity.type
_entity.pdbx_description
1 polymer ?
#
loop_
_entity_poly.entity_id
_entity_poly.type
_entity_poly.pdbx_seq_one_letter_code
_entity_poly.pdbx_strand_id
1 'polypeptide(L)'
;MHSGEDPEDRKEIEIAEATFGDFKMKVSVDYTVPENQRVNFSKKRQQMVLLEGSIHKLKVDFNQKIQELKIRKKEIVDHVNNLNNRLTEINTELNVKEDLFEASIDKEVEYPENFFEISEDDIDKFKTKKAAEKEKGKKGGKGAQEEARPQEEEEEDEEEEKIDIAKMQTVARKNAKGQSTEIDQEFAQIRQIELIFEKDQKKKECDEIIMAFDDEIREMQKEKYRLESDLKNAEMKLILFFEELILLKSMEGKDIQLTKRLAACRQEKGQILKEINEISRKLKDKKKEIDEIKEKEEDLMIRFHELCPERSDKYEEIRKFFEKIIKRRRRVEKPEKGDGDDEDEDEEAEEEEEMDEDEDEDEDENTIAGLPPEEYKIEDIEKLREERLDLYEEKEKILQFINDLEVQRKRLENKERSIKTELEETEEEIQDFQSEKMSKLNELQVSVVLKMKQVQNMVPDQNAVKRWAEIRKQEITKKMELLQNKASQ
;
A
#
# COMPACT_ATOMS: atom_id res chain seq x y z
N MET A 1 28.33 -0.87 30.63
CA MET A 1 27.01 -0.23 30.85
C MET A 1 26.19 -0.50 29.61
N HIS A 2 25.42 -1.59 29.62
CA HIS A 2 24.52 -1.95 28.53
C HIS A 2 23.22 -1.18 28.72
N SER A 3 22.99 -0.13 27.94
CA SER A 3 21.64 0.43 27.77
C SER A 3 20.84 -0.52 26.86
N GLY A 4 20.47 -1.66 27.45
CA GLY A 4 19.56 -2.65 26.86
C GLY A 4 18.12 -2.18 26.95
N GLU A 5 17.84 -0.97 26.45
CA GLU A 5 16.47 -0.53 26.24
C GLU A 5 15.98 -1.12 24.91
N ASP A 6 14.92 -1.93 25.01
CA ASP A 6 14.24 -2.55 23.89
C ASP A 6 13.83 -1.46 22.87
N PRO A 7 14.09 -1.65 21.57
CA PRO A 7 13.60 -0.75 20.53
C PRO A 7 12.08 -0.52 20.56
N GLU A 8 11.28 -1.45 21.08
CA GLU A 8 9.84 -1.26 21.27
C GLU A 8 9.55 -0.32 22.44
N ASP A 9 10.20 -0.51 23.58
CA ASP A 9 10.05 0.36 24.76
C ASP A 9 10.40 1.81 24.44
N ARG A 10 11.45 2.07 23.63
CA ARG A 10 11.79 3.44 23.20
C ARG A 10 10.71 4.07 22.35
N LYS A 11 10.09 3.32 21.45
CA LYS A 11 8.99 3.82 20.62
C LYS A 11 7.76 4.09 21.48
N GLU A 12 7.46 3.23 22.44
CA GLU A 12 6.35 3.43 23.36
C GLU A 12 6.57 4.65 24.27
N ILE A 13 7.80 4.86 24.75
CA ILE A 13 8.17 6.06 25.51
C ILE A 13 8.07 7.31 24.64
N GLU A 14 8.57 7.29 23.40
CA GLU A 14 8.47 8.43 22.48
C GLU A 14 7.01 8.78 22.15
N ILE A 15 6.16 7.76 21.93
CA ILE A 15 4.71 7.94 21.74
C ILE A 15 4.06 8.48 23.02
N ALA A 16 4.44 7.96 24.18
CA ALA A 16 3.91 8.43 25.46
C ALA A 16 4.31 9.89 25.73
N GLU A 17 5.58 10.26 25.54
CA GLU A 17 6.06 11.65 25.67
C GLU A 17 5.33 12.59 24.71
N ALA A 18 5.03 12.14 23.49
CA ALA A 18 4.28 12.93 22.51
C ALA A 18 2.77 13.06 22.81
N THR A 19 2.19 12.15 23.60
CA THR A 19 0.73 12.06 23.82
C THR A 19 0.31 12.29 25.29
N PHE A 20 1.26 12.43 26.21
CA PHE A 20 0.99 12.54 27.63
C PHE A 20 0.41 13.92 27.98
N GLY A 21 -0.86 13.94 28.41
CA GLY A 21 -1.52 15.12 28.98
C GLY A 21 -2.01 16.17 27.98
N ASP A 22 -1.60 16.11 26.71
CA ASP A 22 -2.04 17.03 25.65
C ASP A 22 -2.58 16.28 24.43
N PHE A 23 -3.89 16.07 24.39
CA PHE A 23 -4.56 15.57 23.19
C PHE A 23 -4.83 16.74 22.24
N LYS A 24 -3.79 17.15 21.50
CA LYS A 24 -3.94 18.16 20.45
C LYS A 24 -5.02 17.71 19.47
N MET A 25 -6.13 18.43 19.48
CA MET A 25 -7.22 18.20 18.55
C MET A 25 -6.72 18.45 17.13
N LYS A 26 -7.14 17.66 16.14
CA LYS A 26 -6.74 17.86 14.73
C LYS A 26 -7.13 19.23 14.14
N VAL A 27 -7.89 20.02 14.88
CA VAL A 27 -8.34 21.38 14.56
C VAL A 27 -7.55 22.46 15.33
N SER A 28 -6.66 22.09 16.25
CA SER A 28 -5.85 23.07 16.98
C SER A 28 -4.76 23.64 16.08
N VAL A 29 -4.48 24.94 16.25
CA VAL A 29 -3.45 25.66 15.48
C VAL A 29 -2.05 25.06 15.69
N ASP A 30 -1.79 24.50 16.87
CA ASP A 30 -0.48 23.92 17.24
C ASP A 30 -0.34 22.42 16.89
N TYR A 31 -1.28 21.85 16.11
CA TYR A 31 -1.24 20.45 15.68
C TYR A 31 -0.49 20.30 14.37
N THR A 32 0.64 19.60 14.41
CA THR A 32 1.39 19.22 13.21
C THR A 32 1.08 17.78 12.84
N VAL A 33 0.77 17.53 11.56
CA VAL A 33 0.44 16.18 11.08
C VAL A 33 1.72 15.33 11.01
N PRO A 34 1.83 14.26 11.82
CA PRO A 34 3.00 13.38 11.80
C PRO A 34 3.20 12.72 10.44
N GLU A 35 4.44 12.53 10.00
CA GLU A 35 4.75 12.04 8.64
C GLU A 35 4.13 10.68 8.31
N ASN A 36 4.08 9.77 9.28
CA ASN A 36 3.44 8.47 9.15
C ASN A 36 1.91 8.58 8.92
N GLN A 37 1.28 9.59 9.53
CA GLN A 37 -0.15 9.88 9.44
C GLN A 37 -0.51 10.72 8.21
N ARG A 38 0.46 11.30 7.50
CA ARG A 38 0.22 12.03 6.25
C ARG A 38 -0.40 11.09 5.21
N VAL A 39 -1.64 11.39 4.84
CA VAL A 39 -2.41 10.66 3.82
C VAL A 39 -2.00 11.20 2.46
N ASN A 40 -1.71 10.32 1.50
CA ASN A 40 -1.45 10.70 0.12
C ASN A 40 -2.27 9.83 -0.83
N PHE A 41 -2.33 10.22 -2.11
CA PHE A 41 -3.12 9.53 -3.12
C PHE A 41 -2.77 8.04 -3.21
N SER A 42 -1.48 7.71 -3.24
CA SER A 42 -1.00 6.32 -3.36
C SER A 42 -1.41 5.46 -2.16
N LYS A 43 -1.18 5.94 -0.92
CA LYS A 43 -1.58 5.27 0.33
C LYS A 43 -3.10 5.06 0.35
N LYS A 44 -3.89 6.07 -0.03
CA LYS A 44 -5.36 5.98 -0.04
C LYS A 44 -5.85 4.96 -1.05
N ARG A 45 -5.28 4.97 -2.26
CA ARG A 45 -5.57 3.97 -3.30
C ARG A 45 -5.24 2.55 -2.82
N GLN A 46 -4.12 2.37 -2.13
CA GLN A 46 -3.76 1.07 -1.55
C GLN A 46 -4.76 0.61 -0.50
N GLN A 47 -5.21 1.50 0.40
CA GLN A 47 -6.25 1.18 1.39
C GLN A 47 -7.56 0.72 0.73
N MET A 48 -7.94 1.33 -0.39
CA MET A 48 -9.14 0.92 -1.14
C MET A 48 -9.01 -0.48 -1.71
N VAL A 49 -7.88 -0.80 -2.36
CA VAL A 49 -7.62 -2.13 -2.92
C VAL A 49 -7.65 -3.20 -1.82
N LEU A 50 -7.06 -2.92 -0.66
CA LEU A 50 -7.09 -3.84 0.48
C LEU A 50 -8.52 -4.05 1.02
N LEU A 51 -9.33 -2.99 1.05
CA LEU A 51 -10.72 -3.08 1.49
C LEU A 51 -11.58 -3.88 0.50
N GLU A 52 -11.42 -3.64 -0.80
CA GLU A 52 -12.10 -4.42 -1.86
C GLU A 52 -11.69 -5.89 -1.82
N GLY A 53 -10.41 -6.19 -1.65
CA GLY A 53 -9.93 -7.56 -1.46
C GLY A 53 -10.54 -8.24 -0.24
N SER A 54 -10.69 -7.50 0.86
CA SER A 54 -11.34 -8.01 2.08
C SER A 54 -12.84 -8.27 1.86
N ILE A 55 -13.55 -7.37 1.16
CA ILE A 55 -14.95 -7.55 0.76
C ILE A 55 -15.11 -8.81 -0.09
N HIS A 56 -14.26 -8.98 -1.10
CA HIS A 56 -14.29 -10.16 -1.97
C HIS A 56 -14.04 -11.45 -1.19
N LYS A 57 -13.01 -11.46 -0.33
CA LYS A 57 -12.70 -12.62 0.51
C LYS A 57 -13.90 -13.02 1.38
N LEU A 58 -14.52 -12.07 2.08
CA LEU A 58 -15.68 -12.34 2.92
C LEU A 58 -16.86 -12.94 2.12
N LYS A 59 -17.09 -12.46 0.89
CA LYS A 59 -18.12 -13.02 -0.01
C LYS A 59 -17.80 -14.45 -0.43
N VAL A 60 -16.54 -14.73 -0.80
CA VAL A 60 -16.08 -16.06 -1.20
C VAL A 60 -16.18 -17.05 -0.03
N ASP A 61 -15.68 -16.66 1.14
CA ASP A 61 -15.70 -17.50 2.34
C ASP A 61 -17.13 -17.88 2.73
N PHE A 62 -18.09 -16.95 2.62
CA PHE A 62 -19.50 -17.24 2.86
C PHE A 62 -20.13 -18.13 1.78
N ASN A 63 -19.83 -17.86 0.51
CA ASN A 63 -20.30 -18.69 -0.60
C ASN A 63 -19.82 -20.14 -0.47
N GLN A 64 -18.58 -20.36 0.01
CA GLN A 64 -18.04 -21.68 0.29
C GLN A 64 -18.87 -22.43 1.33
N LYS A 65 -19.24 -21.77 2.44
CA LYS A 65 -20.13 -22.36 3.46
C LYS A 65 -21.50 -22.75 2.90
N ILE A 66 -22.05 -21.94 2.00
CA ILE A 66 -23.33 -22.28 1.32
C ILE A 66 -23.17 -23.53 0.45
N GLN A 67 -22.05 -23.68 -0.27
CA GLN A 67 -21.79 -24.88 -1.07
C GLN A 67 -21.68 -26.13 -0.18
N GLU A 68 -21.02 -26.03 0.97
CA GLU A 68 -20.94 -27.13 1.94
C GLU A 68 -22.33 -27.53 2.45
N LEU A 69 -23.21 -26.57 2.72
CA LEU A 69 -24.61 -26.85 3.10
C LEU A 69 -25.40 -27.53 1.99
N LYS A 70 -25.18 -27.17 0.72
CA LYS A 70 -25.82 -27.85 -0.42
C LYS A 70 -25.42 -29.33 -0.49
N ILE A 71 -24.13 -29.62 -0.33
CA ILE A 71 -23.60 -31.00 -0.31
C ILE A 71 -24.22 -31.77 0.86
N ARG A 72 -24.20 -31.19 2.06
CA ARG A 72 -24.79 -31.80 3.25
C ARG A 72 -26.28 -32.07 3.09
N LYS A 73 -27.04 -31.15 2.49
CA LYS A 73 -28.47 -31.36 2.21
C LYS A 73 -28.69 -32.56 1.30
N LYS A 74 -27.85 -32.74 0.28
CA LYS A 74 -27.92 -33.90 -0.61
C LYS A 74 -27.69 -35.20 0.17
N GLU A 75 -26.66 -35.25 1.01
CA GLU A 75 -26.38 -36.41 1.86
C GLU A 75 -27.55 -36.73 2.81
N ILE A 76 -28.18 -35.69 3.38
CA ILE A 76 -29.35 -35.83 4.23
C ILE A 76 -30.55 -36.37 3.45
N VAL A 77 -30.81 -35.86 2.24
CA VAL A 77 -31.89 -36.34 1.37
C VAL A 77 -31.69 -37.83 1.05
N ASP A 78 -30.47 -38.23 0.67
CA ASP A 78 -30.14 -39.63 0.39
C ASP A 78 -30.34 -40.50 1.65
N HIS A 79 -29.95 -40.00 2.83
CA HIS A 79 -30.15 -40.72 4.09
C HIS A 79 -31.62 -40.85 4.48
N VAL A 80 -32.40 -39.77 4.39
CA VAL A 80 -33.84 -39.78 4.67
C VAL A 80 -34.58 -40.72 3.72
N ASN A 81 -34.21 -40.74 2.44
CA ASN A 81 -34.77 -41.68 1.48
C ASN A 81 -34.46 -43.14 1.84
N ASN A 82 -33.26 -43.45 2.32
CA ASN A 82 -32.92 -44.79 2.82
C ASN A 82 -33.73 -45.17 4.07
N LEU A 83 -33.92 -44.24 5.00
CA LEU A 83 -34.77 -44.45 6.18
C LEU A 83 -36.23 -44.66 5.78
N ASN A 84 -36.74 -43.89 4.82
CA ASN A 84 -38.08 -44.03 4.28
C ASN A 84 -38.28 -45.38 3.59
N ASN A 85 -37.31 -45.85 2.80
CA ASN A 85 -37.36 -47.18 2.19
C ASN A 85 -37.53 -48.26 3.27
N ARG A 86 -36.73 -48.21 4.35
CA ARG A 86 -36.87 -49.15 5.47
C ARG A 86 -38.21 -49.00 6.19
N LEU A 87 -38.68 -47.77 6.40
CA LEU A 87 -39.99 -47.50 7.01
C LEU A 87 -41.14 -48.02 6.14
N THR A 88 -41.04 -47.97 4.80
CA THR A 88 -42.03 -48.55 3.90
C THR A 88 -42.06 -50.07 4.01
N GLU A 89 -40.91 -50.74 4.08
CA GLU A 89 -40.84 -52.20 4.34
C GLU A 89 -41.54 -52.55 5.65
N ILE A 90 -41.19 -51.87 6.75
CA ILE A 90 -41.80 -52.09 8.06
C ILE A 90 -43.32 -51.82 8.04
N ASN A 91 -43.76 -50.76 7.34
CA ASN A 91 -45.18 -50.44 7.19
C ASN A 91 -45.93 -51.51 6.39
N THR A 92 -45.30 -52.11 5.36
CA THR A 92 -45.90 -53.25 4.64
C THR A 92 -46.02 -54.49 5.51
N GLU A 93 -45.01 -54.78 6.35
CA GLU A 93 -45.04 -55.91 7.28
C GLU A 93 -46.07 -55.74 8.40
N LEU A 94 -46.23 -54.51 8.91
CA LEU A 94 -47.22 -54.17 9.94
C LEU A 94 -48.63 -53.91 9.35
N ASN A 95 -48.76 -53.90 8.03
CA ASN A 95 -49.98 -53.55 7.30
C ASN A 95 -50.55 -52.16 7.68
N VAL A 96 -49.65 -51.20 7.93
CA VAL A 96 -49.96 -49.82 8.30
C VAL A 96 -49.81 -48.93 7.06
N LYS A 97 -50.83 -48.11 6.78
CA LYS A 97 -50.75 -47.05 5.78
C LYS A 97 -50.41 -45.74 6.47
N GLU A 98 -49.27 -45.18 6.14
CA GLU A 98 -48.78 -43.92 6.69
C GLU A 98 -48.03 -43.14 5.62
N ASP A 99 -48.27 -41.84 5.58
CA ASP A 99 -47.57 -40.91 4.69
C ASP A 99 -46.24 -40.52 5.34
N LEU A 100 -45.13 -40.88 4.69
CA LEU A 100 -43.78 -40.55 5.12
C LEU A 100 -43.33 -39.23 4.49
N PHE A 101 -42.43 -38.51 5.15
CA PHE A 101 -41.88 -37.26 4.62
C PHE A 101 -40.93 -37.56 3.45
N GLU A 102 -41.22 -37.04 2.26
CA GLU A 102 -40.33 -37.17 1.09
C GLU A 102 -39.37 -35.97 1.02
N ALA A 103 -38.08 -36.25 1.22
CA ALA A 103 -37.05 -35.23 1.09
C ALA A 103 -36.78 -34.94 -0.40
N SER A 104 -36.99 -33.69 -0.82
CA SER A 104 -36.76 -33.25 -2.20
C SER A 104 -35.80 -32.06 -2.26
N ILE A 105 -35.03 -31.98 -3.35
CA ILE A 105 -34.16 -30.84 -3.67
C ILE A 105 -34.81 -30.06 -4.81
N ASP A 106 -35.07 -28.77 -4.60
CA ASP A 106 -35.56 -27.89 -5.65
C ASP A 106 -34.38 -27.42 -6.49
N LYS A 107 -34.16 -28.09 -7.63
CA LYS A 107 -33.01 -27.83 -8.51
C LYS A 107 -33.02 -26.41 -9.09
N GLU A 108 -34.19 -25.81 -9.32
CA GLU A 108 -34.29 -24.47 -9.92
C GLU A 108 -33.88 -23.39 -8.92
N VAL A 109 -34.29 -23.52 -7.65
CA VAL A 109 -34.00 -22.54 -6.60
C VAL A 109 -32.60 -22.75 -6.01
N GLU A 110 -32.19 -24.00 -5.82
CA GLU A 110 -30.95 -24.32 -5.10
C GLU A 110 -29.72 -24.39 -6.01
N TYR A 111 -29.90 -24.66 -7.30
CA TYR A 111 -28.82 -24.71 -8.30
C TYR A 111 -29.16 -23.84 -9.53
N PRO A 112 -29.22 -22.50 -9.38
CA PRO A 112 -29.49 -21.60 -10.51
C PRO A 112 -28.48 -21.75 -11.65
N GLU A 113 -27.26 -22.18 -11.35
CA GLU A 113 -26.21 -22.50 -12.33
C GLU A 113 -26.64 -23.57 -13.34
N ASN A 114 -27.52 -24.50 -12.95
CA ASN A 114 -28.02 -25.57 -13.82
C ASN A 114 -28.94 -25.03 -14.92
N PHE A 115 -29.36 -23.77 -14.86
CA PHE A 115 -30.08 -23.13 -15.97
C PHE A 115 -29.29 -23.16 -17.29
N PHE A 116 -27.96 -23.19 -17.22
CA PHE A 116 -27.11 -23.29 -18.41
C PHE A 116 -26.95 -24.73 -18.92
N GLU A 117 -27.40 -25.73 -18.16
CA GLU A 117 -27.39 -27.13 -18.56
C GLU A 117 -28.62 -27.39 -19.44
N ILE A 118 -28.39 -27.59 -20.73
CA ILE A 118 -29.44 -27.90 -21.69
C ILE A 118 -29.62 -29.43 -21.71
N SER A 119 -30.75 -29.93 -21.22
CA SER A 119 -31.07 -31.35 -21.29
C SER A 119 -31.63 -31.74 -22.66
N GLU A 120 -31.57 -33.04 -23.00
CA GLU A 120 -32.16 -33.57 -24.23
C GLU A 120 -33.68 -33.28 -24.31
N ASP A 121 -34.37 -33.31 -23.18
CA ASP A 121 -35.78 -32.94 -23.09
C ASP A 121 -36.01 -31.46 -23.44
N ASP A 122 -35.07 -30.58 -23.12
CA ASP A 122 -35.17 -29.15 -23.45
C ASP A 122 -34.86 -28.89 -24.92
N ILE A 123 -33.98 -29.69 -25.52
CA ILE A 123 -33.75 -29.73 -26.97
C ILE A 123 -35.02 -30.20 -27.67
N ASP A 124 -35.71 -31.21 -27.16
CA ASP A 124 -36.93 -31.75 -27.77
C ASP A 124 -38.14 -30.82 -27.56
N LYS A 125 -38.28 -30.17 -26.40
CA LYS A 125 -39.22 -29.05 -26.18
C LYS A 125 -38.94 -27.89 -27.14
N PHE A 126 -37.67 -27.61 -27.45
CA PHE A 126 -37.30 -26.57 -28.41
C PHE A 126 -37.61 -27.00 -29.85
N LYS A 127 -37.29 -28.25 -30.24
CA LYS A 127 -37.65 -28.81 -31.56
C LYS A 127 -39.15 -28.80 -31.80
N THR A 128 -39.94 -29.19 -30.80
CA THR A 128 -41.41 -29.18 -30.86
C THR A 128 -41.98 -27.76 -30.91
N LYS A 129 -41.44 -26.81 -30.13
CA LYS A 129 -41.78 -25.37 -30.26
C LYS A 129 -41.45 -24.84 -31.66
N LYS A 130 -40.27 -25.14 -32.18
CA LYS A 130 -39.83 -24.70 -33.52
C LYS A 130 -40.65 -25.34 -34.64
N ALA A 131 -41.08 -26.59 -34.48
CA ALA A 131 -42.01 -27.26 -35.39
C ALA A 131 -43.40 -26.62 -35.34
N ALA A 132 -43.91 -26.30 -34.15
CA ALA A 132 -45.18 -25.60 -33.95
C ALA A 132 -45.17 -24.15 -34.49
N GLU A 133 -44.03 -23.46 -34.41
CA GLU A 133 -43.85 -22.13 -35.03
C GLU A 133 -43.75 -22.21 -36.56
N LYS A 134 -43.10 -23.25 -37.10
CA LYS A 134 -43.10 -23.53 -38.55
C LYS A 134 -44.49 -23.88 -39.08
N GLU A 135 -45.29 -24.62 -38.31
CA GLU A 135 -46.71 -24.90 -38.59
C GLU A 135 -47.57 -23.62 -38.57
N LYS A 136 -47.35 -22.73 -37.58
CA LYS A 136 -48.03 -21.43 -37.51
C LYS A 136 -47.63 -20.47 -38.63
N GLY A 137 -46.40 -20.57 -39.16
CA GLY A 137 -45.92 -19.83 -40.33
C GLY A 137 -46.41 -20.37 -41.69
N LYS A 138 -46.97 -21.58 -41.75
CA LYS A 138 -47.43 -22.24 -43.00
C LYS A 138 -48.93 -22.06 -43.32
N LYS A 139 -49.64 -21.15 -42.64
CA LYS A 139 -51.01 -20.72 -43.03
C LYS A 139 -51.02 -19.58 -44.06
N GLY A 140 -50.16 -19.68 -45.08
CA GLY A 140 -50.13 -18.78 -46.22
C GLY A 140 -49.31 -19.33 -47.37
N GLY A 141 -49.93 -20.16 -48.23
CA GLY A 141 -49.38 -20.53 -49.54
C GLY A 141 -49.40 -22.04 -49.83
N LYS A 142 -50.30 -22.46 -50.73
CA LYS A 142 -50.31 -23.77 -51.38
C LYS A 142 -49.10 -23.94 -52.30
N GLY A 143 -48.47 -25.11 -52.28
CA GLY A 143 -47.53 -25.59 -53.30
C GLY A 143 -46.95 -26.94 -52.90
N ALA A 144 -47.32 -28.00 -53.62
CA ALA A 144 -46.96 -29.38 -53.37
C ALA A 144 -45.54 -29.72 -53.88
N GLN A 145 -44.84 -30.63 -53.20
CA GLN A 145 -44.20 -31.79 -53.84
C GLN A 145 -43.71 -32.81 -52.79
N GLU A 146 -43.92 -34.08 -53.12
CA GLU A 146 -43.32 -35.27 -52.50
C GLU A 146 -41.79 -35.17 -52.47
N GLU A 147 -41.16 -35.80 -51.47
CA GLU A 147 -40.20 -36.89 -51.74
C GLU A 147 -39.72 -37.61 -50.46
N ALA A 148 -39.74 -38.94 -50.59
CA ALA A 148 -38.82 -39.94 -50.05
C ALA A 148 -38.51 -40.02 -48.54
N ARG A 149 -39.08 -41.08 -47.96
CA ARG A 149 -38.62 -41.84 -46.78
C ARG A 149 -37.32 -42.60 -47.10
N PRO A 150 -36.34 -42.64 -46.18
CA PRO A 150 -35.53 -43.84 -45.96
C PRO A 150 -36.11 -44.63 -44.79
N GLN A 151 -36.29 -45.93 -45.00
CA GLN A 151 -36.52 -46.91 -43.95
C GLN A 151 -35.16 -47.17 -43.29
N GLU A 152 -35.06 -46.97 -41.97
CA GLU A 152 -34.08 -47.67 -41.16
C GLU A 152 -34.84 -48.77 -40.40
N GLU A 153 -34.29 -49.97 -40.52
CA GLU A 153 -34.78 -51.22 -39.97
C GLU A 153 -34.55 -51.19 -38.45
N GLU A 154 -35.60 -51.44 -37.68
CA GLU A 154 -35.46 -51.85 -36.28
C GLU A 154 -34.96 -53.30 -36.29
N GLU A 155 -33.73 -53.51 -35.86
CA GLU A 155 -33.24 -54.82 -35.44
C GLU A 155 -33.97 -55.20 -34.14
N GLU A 156 -34.76 -56.28 -34.18
CA GLU A 156 -35.25 -56.97 -32.99
C GLU A 156 -34.06 -57.68 -32.31
N ASP A 157 -33.50 -57.07 -31.27
CA ASP A 157 -32.66 -57.79 -30.32
C ASP A 157 -33.56 -58.61 -29.37
N GLU A 158 -33.54 -59.94 -29.53
CA GLU A 158 -34.06 -60.90 -28.57
C GLU A 158 -33.22 -60.85 -27.28
N GLU A 159 -33.67 -60.12 -26.26
CA GLU A 159 -33.13 -60.29 -24.89
C GLU A 159 -33.85 -61.45 -24.17
N GLU A 160 -33.07 -62.48 -23.87
CA GLU A 160 -33.43 -63.66 -23.10
C GLU A 160 -34.03 -63.31 -21.72
N GLU A 161 -35.27 -63.75 -21.47
CA GLU A 161 -35.85 -63.78 -20.12
C GLU A 161 -35.00 -64.67 -19.20
N LYS A 162 -34.17 -64.06 -18.35
CA LYS A 162 -33.57 -64.74 -17.20
C LYS A 162 -34.66 -65.02 -16.16
N ILE A 163 -35.05 -66.29 -16.08
CA ILE A 163 -35.94 -66.81 -15.05
C ILE A 163 -35.23 -66.73 -13.68
N ASP A 164 -35.68 -65.81 -12.83
CA ASP A 164 -35.27 -65.69 -11.43
C ASP A 164 -35.82 -66.88 -10.61
N ILE A 165 -34.97 -67.89 -10.38
CA ILE A 165 -35.31 -69.12 -9.62
C ILE A 165 -35.74 -68.81 -8.17
N ALA A 166 -35.43 -67.62 -7.65
CA ALA A 166 -35.83 -67.16 -6.31
C ALA A 166 -37.32 -66.82 -6.16
N LYS A 167 -38.07 -66.63 -7.26
CA LYS A 167 -39.52 -66.35 -7.25
C LYS A 167 -40.39 -67.57 -7.51
N MET A 168 -39.84 -68.78 -7.41
CA MET A 168 -40.58 -70.03 -7.55
C MET A 168 -41.47 -70.27 -6.32
N GLN A 169 -42.66 -69.67 -6.33
CA GLN A 169 -43.71 -69.97 -5.35
C GLN A 169 -44.08 -71.44 -5.46
N THR A 170 -43.85 -72.19 -4.39
CA THR A 170 -44.39 -73.54 -4.27
C THR A 170 -45.92 -73.46 -4.34
N VAL A 171 -46.52 -74.29 -5.19
CA VAL A 171 -47.98 -74.33 -5.37
C VAL A 171 -48.62 -74.70 -4.03
N ALA A 172 -49.23 -73.71 -3.37
CA ALA A 172 -49.95 -73.89 -2.13
C ALA A 172 -51.11 -74.88 -2.35
N ARG A 173 -51.14 -75.96 -1.57
CA ARG A 173 -52.28 -76.89 -1.56
C ARG A 173 -53.53 -76.12 -1.11
N LYS A 174 -54.53 -76.03 -1.98
CA LYS A 174 -55.87 -75.54 -1.62
C LYS A 174 -56.38 -76.36 -0.43
N ASN A 175 -56.58 -75.69 0.72
CA ASN A 175 -57.07 -76.18 2.02
C ASN A 175 -56.04 -76.63 3.08
N ALA A 176 -54.79 -76.19 3.04
CA ALA A 176 -53.95 -76.25 4.23
C ALA A 176 -54.33 -75.11 5.19
N LYS A 177 -55.21 -75.37 6.17
CA LYS A 177 -55.34 -74.49 7.34
C LYS A 177 -54.06 -74.64 8.16
N GLY A 178 -53.14 -73.69 8.01
CA GLY A 178 -52.00 -73.57 8.92
C GLY A 178 -52.55 -73.41 10.33
N GLN A 179 -52.39 -74.43 11.17
CA GLN A 179 -52.62 -74.28 12.60
C GLN A 179 -51.45 -73.46 13.14
N SER A 180 -51.66 -72.15 13.26
CA SER A 180 -50.76 -71.29 14.03
C SER A 180 -50.73 -71.80 15.46
N THR A 181 -49.56 -72.25 15.90
CA THR A 181 -49.35 -72.68 17.27
C THR A 181 -49.29 -71.46 18.20
N GLU A 182 -49.51 -71.64 19.51
CA GLU A 182 -49.39 -70.55 20.49
C GLU A 182 -47.99 -69.90 20.42
N ILE A 183 -46.96 -70.71 20.18
CA ILE A 183 -45.58 -70.27 19.97
C ILE A 183 -45.46 -69.37 18.71
N ASP A 184 -46.12 -69.72 17.60
CA ASP A 184 -46.11 -68.88 16.39
C ASP A 184 -46.79 -67.52 16.62
N GLN A 185 -47.80 -67.46 17.51
CA GLN A 185 -48.46 -66.20 17.88
C GLN A 185 -47.55 -65.34 18.77
N GLU A 186 -46.84 -65.96 19.71
CA GLU A 186 -45.84 -65.26 20.53
C GLU A 186 -44.69 -64.70 19.68
N PHE A 187 -44.15 -65.48 18.74
CA PHE A 187 -43.12 -64.99 17.80
C PHE A 187 -43.64 -63.85 16.92
N ALA A 188 -44.90 -63.92 16.45
CA ALA A 188 -45.52 -62.84 15.69
C ALA A 188 -45.68 -61.56 16.53
N GLN A 189 -46.06 -61.68 17.80
CA GLN A 189 -46.17 -60.55 18.72
C GLN A 189 -44.80 -59.92 19.02
N ILE A 190 -43.77 -60.73 19.25
CA ILE A 190 -42.40 -60.24 19.46
C ILE A 190 -41.92 -59.48 18.23
N ARG A 191 -42.07 -60.06 17.02
CA ARG A 191 -41.71 -59.38 15.77
C ARG A 191 -42.49 -58.09 15.57
N GLN A 192 -43.78 -58.06 15.92
CA GLN A 192 -44.58 -56.85 15.83
C GLN A 192 -44.05 -55.74 16.78
N ILE A 193 -43.69 -56.09 18.01
CA ILE A 193 -43.12 -55.14 18.98
C ILE A 193 -41.76 -54.62 18.50
N GLU A 194 -40.90 -55.50 17.98
CA GLU A 194 -39.58 -55.15 17.43
C GLU A 194 -39.72 -54.18 16.25
N LEU A 195 -40.63 -54.46 15.31
CA LEU A 195 -40.90 -53.61 14.15
C LEU A 195 -41.48 -52.24 14.55
N ILE A 196 -42.36 -52.18 15.55
CA ILE A 196 -42.88 -50.91 16.07
C ILE A 196 -41.75 -50.09 16.70
N PHE A 197 -40.89 -50.72 17.49
CA PHE A 197 -39.74 -50.04 18.10
C PHE A 197 -38.74 -49.54 17.04
N GLU A 198 -38.40 -50.37 16.05
CA GLU A 198 -37.54 -49.99 14.93
C GLU A 198 -38.14 -48.82 14.15
N LYS A 199 -39.43 -48.87 13.85
CA LYS A 199 -40.17 -47.78 13.18
C LYS A 199 -40.07 -46.47 13.95
N ASP A 200 -40.33 -46.50 15.26
CA ASP A 200 -40.26 -45.30 16.11
C ASP A 200 -38.84 -44.75 16.21
N GLN A 201 -37.83 -45.63 16.26
CA GLN A 201 -36.43 -45.21 16.24
C GLN A 201 -36.05 -44.53 14.92
N LYS A 202 -36.46 -45.11 13.79
CA LYS A 202 -36.17 -44.58 12.45
C LYS A 202 -36.88 -43.25 12.17
N LYS A 203 -38.09 -43.08 12.66
CA LYS A 203 -38.79 -41.77 12.61
C LYS A 203 -38.07 -40.71 13.43
N LYS A 204 -37.70 -41.03 14.67
CA LYS A 204 -36.93 -40.10 15.51
C LYS A 204 -35.61 -39.72 14.86
N GLU A 205 -34.91 -40.68 14.28
CA GLU A 205 -33.66 -40.45 13.54
C GLU A 205 -33.88 -39.47 12.37
N CYS A 206 -34.94 -39.65 11.59
CA CYS A 206 -35.31 -38.74 10.50
C CYS A 206 -35.62 -37.33 11.01
N ASP A 207 -36.45 -37.21 12.05
CA ASP A 207 -36.83 -35.92 12.66
C ASP A 207 -35.61 -35.18 13.22
N GLU A 208 -34.71 -35.89 13.91
CA GLU A 208 -33.48 -35.32 14.48
C GLU A 208 -32.54 -34.79 13.39
N ILE A 209 -32.37 -35.52 12.28
CA ILE A 209 -31.52 -35.09 11.16
C ILE A 209 -32.10 -33.83 10.50
N ILE A 210 -33.41 -33.80 10.25
CA ILE A 210 -34.09 -32.64 9.65
C ILE A 210 -34.00 -31.43 10.58
N MET A 211 -34.32 -31.60 11.86
CA MET A 211 -34.24 -30.51 12.85
C MET A 211 -32.83 -29.93 12.97
N ALA A 212 -31.80 -30.80 12.99
CA ALA A 212 -30.41 -30.36 13.07
C ALA A 212 -30.00 -29.52 11.84
N PHE A 213 -30.43 -29.93 10.64
CA PHE A 213 -30.17 -29.17 9.42
C PHE A 213 -30.92 -27.84 9.39
N ASP A 214 -32.19 -27.81 9.80
CA ASP A 214 -32.97 -26.58 9.92
C ASP A 214 -32.33 -25.56 10.88
N ASP A 215 -31.78 -26.04 12.00
CA ASP A 215 -31.03 -25.19 12.94
C ASP A 215 -29.74 -24.65 12.33
N GLU A 216 -29.03 -25.46 11.55
CA GLU A 216 -27.84 -25.04 10.81
C GLU A 216 -28.18 -23.96 9.77
N ILE A 217 -29.29 -24.11 9.04
CA ILE A 217 -29.79 -23.09 8.10
C ILE A 217 -30.17 -21.79 8.82
N ARG A 218 -30.83 -21.87 9.97
CA ARG A 218 -31.16 -20.68 10.78
C ARG A 218 -29.91 -19.95 11.25
N GLU A 219 -28.87 -20.68 11.63
CA GLU A 219 -27.60 -20.06 12.02
C GLU A 219 -26.89 -19.42 10.82
N MET A 220 -26.89 -20.09 9.67
CA MET A 220 -26.36 -19.54 8.42
C MET A 220 -27.10 -18.26 7.98
N GLN A 221 -28.42 -18.20 8.17
CA GLN A 221 -29.21 -16.99 7.92
C GLN A 221 -28.80 -15.85 8.86
N LYS A 222 -28.55 -16.11 10.15
CA LYS A 222 -28.05 -15.07 11.08
C LYS A 222 -26.66 -14.58 10.66
N GLU A 223 -25.78 -15.49 10.25
CA GLU A 223 -24.45 -15.12 9.75
C GLU A 223 -24.58 -14.25 8.50
N LYS A 224 -25.43 -14.64 7.54
CA LYS A 224 -25.72 -13.86 6.33
C LYS A 224 -26.14 -12.43 6.65
N TYR A 225 -27.07 -12.23 7.57
CA TYR A 225 -27.53 -10.87 7.91
C TYR A 225 -26.44 -10.02 8.56
N ARG A 226 -25.56 -10.62 9.38
CA ARG A 226 -24.40 -9.91 9.93
C ARG A 226 -23.43 -9.53 8.83
N LEU A 227 -23.13 -10.47 7.94
CA LEU A 227 -22.23 -10.25 6.82
C LEU A 227 -22.78 -9.18 5.85
N GLU A 228 -24.07 -9.21 5.50
CA GLU A 228 -24.69 -8.19 4.66
C GLU A 228 -24.57 -6.78 5.27
N SER A 229 -24.78 -6.67 6.57
CA SER A 229 -24.56 -5.41 7.30
C SER A 229 -23.09 -4.96 7.20
N ASP A 230 -22.14 -5.85 7.49
CA ASP A 230 -20.71 -5.52 7.46
C ASP A 230 -20.22 -5.18 6.05
N LEU A 231 -20.71 -5.90 5.03
CA LEU A 231 -20.44 -5.61 3.62
C LEU A 231 -21.00 -4.24 3.23
N LYS A 232 -22.23 -3.91 3.64
CA LYS A 232 -22.80 -2.59 3.37
C LYS A 232 -21.99 -1.49 4.03
N ASN A 233 -21.52 -1.70 5.25
CA ASN A 233 -20.66 -0.75 5.96
C ASN A 233 -19.31 -0.58 5.26
N ALA A 234 -18.72 -1.67 4.77
CA ALA A 234 -17.48 -1.63 4.00
C ALA A 234 -17.66 -0.89 2.66
N GLU A 235 -18.78 -1.11 1.96
CA GLU A 235 -19.14 -0.39 0.73
C GLU A 235 -19.34 1.12 1.01
N MET A 236 -20.03 1.49 2.08
CA MET A 236 -20.18 2.91 2.48
C MET A 236 -18.82 3.54 2.78
N LYS A 237 -17.92 2.80 3.44
CA LYS A 237 -16.55 3.26 3.69
C LYS A 237 -15.74 3.37 2.40
N LEU A 238 -15.98 2.51 1.42
CA LEU A 238 -15.35 2.59 0.10
C LEU A 238 -15.78 3.88 -0.62
N ILE A 239 -17.05 4.29 -0.53
CA ILE A 239 -17.54 5.57 -1.08
C ILE A 239 -16.77 6.74 -0.46
N LEU A 240 -16.66 6.78 0.88
CA LEU A 240 -15.85 7.80 1.57
C LEU A 240 -14.41 7.78 1.05
N PHE A 241 -13.82 6.60 0.89
CA PHE A 241 -12.45 6.50 0.39
C PHE A 241 -12.30 7.01 -1.04
N PHE A 242 -13.31 6.82 -1.90
CA PHE A 242 -13.33 7.41 -3.24
C PHE A 242 -13.39 8.94 -3.21
N GLU A 243 -14.24 9.51 -2.35
CA GLU A 243 -14.32 10.96 -2.17
C GLU A 243 -12.99 11.55 -1.66
N GLU A 244 -12.41 10.93 -0.63
CA GLU A 244 -11.07 11.26 -0.15
C GLU A 244 -10.03 11.17 -1.27
N LEU A 245 -10.06 10.11 -2.07
CA LEU A 245 -9.10 9.90 -3.17
C LEU A 245 -9.20 11.00 -4.24
N ILE A 246 -10.41 11.40 -4.62
CA ILE A 246 -10.64 12.50 -5.58
C ILE A 246 -10.06 13.80 -5.04
N LEU A 247 -10.34 14.09 -3.77
CA LEU A 247 -9.83 15.28 -3.09
C LEU A 247 -8.29 15.26 -3.03
N LEU A 248 -7.69 14.13 -2.63
CA LEU A 248 -6.24 13.94 -2.58
C LEU A 248 -5.59 14.09 -3.97
N LYS A 249 -6.24 13.59 -5.02
CA LYS A 249 -5.77 13.73 -6.41
C LYS A 249 -5.68 15.19 -6.85
N SER A 250 -6.65 16.02 -6.46
CA SER A 250 -6.64 17.45 -6.79
C SER A 250 -5.48 18.21 -6.12
N MET A 251 -5.01 17.71 -4.97
CA MET A 251 -3.92 18.29 -4.18
C MET A 251 -2.53 17.69 -4.49
N GLU A 252 -2.48 16.59 -5.23
CA GLU A 252 -1.26 15.83 -5.52
C GLU A 252 -0.20 16.67 -6.25
N GLY A 253 -0.62 17.56 -7.15
CA GLY A 253 0.31 18.43 -7.88
C GLY A 253 1.13 19.34 -6.96
N LYS A 254 0.47 19.96 -5.97
CA LYS A 254 1.14 20.84 -5.00
C LYS A 254 2.00 20.03 -4.01
N ASP A 255 1.55 18.85 -3.57
CA ASP A 255 2.36 17.91 -2.78
C ASP A 255 3.68 17.55 -3.51
N ILE A 256 3.61 17.23 -4.81
CA ILE A 256 4.80 16.90 -5.62
C ILE A 256 5.72 18.12 -5.76
N GLN A 257 5.16 19.31 -6.00
CA GLN A 257 5.93 20.55 -6.13
C GLN A 257 6.70 20.86 -4.83
N LEU A 258 6.02 20.87 -3.69
CA LEU A 258 6.64 21.14 -2.39
C LEU A 258 7.70 20.08 -2.03
N THR A 259 7.42 18.80 -2.31
CA THR A 259 8.40 17.71 -2.08
C THR A 259 9.65 17.90 -2.95
N LYS A 260 9.48 18.29 -4.22
CA LYS A 260 10.62 18.58 -5.11
C LYS A 260 11.41 19.81 -4.66
N ARG A 261 10.74 20.89 -4.24
CA ARG A 261 11.37 22.10 -3.70
C ARG A 261 12.20 21.76 -2.46
N LEU A 262 11.63 21.04 -1.50
CA LEU A 262 12.33 20.59 -0.29
C LEU A 262 13.56 19.73 -0.63
N ALA A 263 13.43 18.80 -1.59
CA ALA A 263 14.54 17.96 -2.02
C ALA A 263 15.67 18.77 -2.68
N ALA A 264 15.31 19.75 -3.53
CA ALA A 264 16.27 20.65 -4.18
C ALA A 264 17.03 21.50 -3.15
N CYS A 265 16.33 22.17 -2.22
CA CYS A 265 16.95 22.96 -1.16
C CYS A 265 17.88 22.11 -0.28
N ARG A 266 17.48 20.87 0.06
CA ARG A 266 18.32 19.94 0.83
C ARG A 266 19.57 19.52 0.06
N GLN A 267 19.44 19.26 -1.24
CA GLN A 267 20.56 18.91 -2.10
C GLN A 267 21.54 20.08 -2.21
N GLU A 268 21.04 21.29 -2.46
CA GLU A 268 21.84 22.51 -2.60
C GLU A 268 22.56 22.84 -1.30
N LYS A 269 21.88 22.77 -0.15
CA LYS A 269 22.51 22.89 1.18
C LYS A 269 23.66 21.87 1.34
N GLY A 270 23.43 20.62 0.92
CA GLY A 270 24.45 19.57 0.97
C GLY A 270 25.66 19.86 0.06
N GLN A 271 25.45 20.48 -1.10
CA GLN A 271 26.52 20.90 -2.00
C GLN A 271 27.33 22.06 -1.41
N ILE A 272 26.66 23.11 -0.92
CA ILE A 272 27.33 24.25 -0.28
C ILE A 272 28.16 23.81 0.92
N LEU A 273 27.63 22.91 1.77
CA LEU A 273 28.40 22.39 2.91
C LEU A 273 29.64 21.61 2.48
N LYS A 274 29.60 20.88 1.35
CA LYS A 274 30.79 20.21 0.81
C LYS A 274 31.82 21.24 0.33
N GLU A 275 31.40 22.24 -0.42
CA GLU A 275 32.28 23.31 -0.91
C GLU A 275 32.92 24.11 0.24
N ILE A 276 32.15 24.45 1.28
CA ILE A 276 32.66 25.11 2.49
C ILE A 276 33.72 24.24 3.17
N ASN A 277 33.49 22.93 3.28
CA ASN A 277 34.45 22.00 3.87
C ASN A 277 35.73 21.87 3.02
N GLU A 278 35.62 21.86 1.70
CA GLU A 278 36.76 21.84 0.78
C GLU A 278 37.61 23.11 0.89
N ILE A 279 36.97 24.29 0.88
CA ILE A 279 37.66 25.57 1.06
C ILE A 279 38.31 25.64 2.45
N SER A 280 37.61 25.17 3.49
CA SER A 280 38.17 25.12 4.85
C SER A 280 39.40 24.22 4.95
N ARG A 281 39.44 23.11 4.18
CA ARG A 281 40.61 22.25 4.07
C ARG A 281 41.77 22.96 3.36
N LYS A 282 41.51 23.57 2.20
CA LYS A 282 42.52 24.35 1.44
C LYS A 282 43.09 25.49 2.29
N LEU A 283 42.25 26.22 3.02
CA LEU A 283 42.69 27.27 3.96
C LEU A 283 43.60 26.71 5.05
N LYS A 284 43.30 25.52 5.59
CA LYS A 284 44.14 24.88 6.60
C LYS A 284 45.49 24.48 6.03
N ASP A 285 45.54 23.96 4.81
CA ASP A 285 46.79 23.54 4.17
C ASP A 285 47.65 24.77 3.79
N LYS A 286 47.05 25.83 3.25
CA LYS A 286 47.75 27.10 2.96
C LYS A 286 48.26 27.81 4.21
N LYS A 287 47.54 27.73 5.34
CA LYS A 287 48.03 28.23 6.63
C LYS A 287 49.26 27.46 7.13
N LYS A 288 49.34 26.14 6.87
CA LYS A 288 50.56 25.37 7.16
C LYS A 288 51.72 25.76 6.26
N GLU A 289 51.50 25.98 4.96
CA GLU A 289 52.55 26.46 4.04
C GLU A 289 53.14 27.80 4.54
N ILE A 290 52.31 28.70 5.08
CA ILE A 290 52.79 29.93 5.74
C ILE A 290 53.66 29.62 6.96
N ASP A 291 53.26 28.67 7.79
CA ASP A 291 54.04 28.30 8.98
C ASP A 291 55.38 27.64 8.60
N GLU A 292 55.41 26.82 7.53
CA GLU A 292 56.66 26.28 6.95
C GLU A 292 57.57 27.39 6.40
N ILE A 293 57.01 28.42 5.77
CA ILE A 293 57.80 29.58 5.33
C ILE A 293 58.38 30.33 6.53
N LYS A 294 57.63 30.49 7.63
CA LYS A 294 58.15 31.12 8.85
C LYS A 294 59.30 30.31 9.45
N GLU A 295 59.20 28.98 9.49
CA GLU A 295 60.30 28.12 9.95
C GLU A 295 61.56 28.30 9.07
N LYS A 296 61.39 28.38 7.74
CA LYS A 296 62.50 28.69 6.82
C LYS A 296 63.07 30.10 7.02
N GLU A 297 62.23 31.11 7.26
CA GLU A 297 62.65 32.47 7.60
C GLU A 297 63.47 32.48 8.91
N GLU A 298 63.08 31.69 9.93
CA GLU A 298 63.83 31.50 11.18
C GLU A 298 65.18 30.81 10.95
N ASP A 299 65.22 29.75 10.13
CA ASP A 299 66.47 29.07 9.75
C ASP A 299 67.43 30.02 9.00
N LEU A 300 66.91 30.86 8.10
CA LEU A 300 67.69 31.89 7.42
C LEU A 300 68.25 32.93 8.40
N MET A 301 67.46 33.33 9.42
CA MET A 301 67.94 34.22 10.48
C MET A 301 69.06 33.58 11.31
N ILE A 302 68.98 32.27 11.60
CA ILE A 302 70.05 31.54 12.31
C ILE A 302 71.32 31.52 11.45
N ARG A 303 71.23 31.16 10.17
CA ARG A 303 72.37 31.19 9.23
C ARG A 303 72.96 32.59 9.09
N PHE A 304 72.11 33.62 9.06
CA PHE A 304 72.54 35.02 9.06
C PHE A 304 73.36 35.35 10.32
N HIS A 305 72.92 34.92 11.51
CA HIS A 305 73.67 35.11 12.77
C HIS A 305 74.96 34.29 12.86
N GLU A 306 75.06 33.16 12.17
CA GLU A 306 76.32 32.39 12.04
C GLU A 306 77.36 33.13 11.19
N LEU A 307 76.91 33.82 10.14
CA LEU A 307 77.77 34.62 9.26
C LEU A 307 78.10 36.00 9.87
N CYS A 308 77.14 36.62 10.55
CA CYS A 308 77.27 37.92 11.21
C CYS A 308 76.77 37.83 12.66
N PRO A 309 77.66 37.54 13.64
CA PRO A 309 77.28 37.47 15.04
C PRO A 309 76.84 38.84 15.60
N GLU A 310 75.87 38.84 16.51
CA GLU A 310 75.31 40.05 17.15
C GLU A 310 76.36 40.94 17.86
N ARG A 311 77.56 40.42 18.13
CA ARG A 311 78.68 41.17 18.74
C ARG A 311 79.54 41.93 17.74
N SER A 312 79.25 41.87 16.43
CA SER A 312 80.00 42.55 15.38
C SER A 312 79.71 44.06 15.35
N ASP A 313 80.75 44.87 15.17
CA ASP A 313 80.67 46.34 15.18
C ASP A 313 79.74 46.92 14.09
N LYS A 314 79.46 46.14 13.04
CA LYS A 314 78.61 46.53 11.91
C LYS A 314 77.35 45.67 11.75
N TYR A 315 77.01 44.89 12.79
CA TYR A 315 75.85 44.01 12.78
C TYR A 315 74.55 44.76 12.46
N GLU A 316 74.34 45.96 13.03
CA GLU A 316 73.12 46.74 12.76
C GLU A 316 73.00 47.23 11.31
N GLU A 317 74.13 47.59 10.67
CA GLU A 317 74.16 48.04 9.27
C GLU A 317 73.87 46.86 8.32
N ILE A 318 74.51 45.72 8.57
CA ILE A 318 74.36 44.50 7.77
C ILE A 318 72.98 43.87 7.97
N ARG A 319 72.43 43.93 9.19
CA ARG A 319 71.07 43.48 9.49
C ARG A 319 70.03 44.33 8.79
N LYS A 320 70.19 45.66 8.77
CA LYS A 320 69.30 46.56 8.00
C LYS A 320 69.35 46.26 6.50
N PHE A 321 70.54 45.98 5.96
CA PHE A 321 70.69 45.54 4.57
C PHE A 321 69.95 44.23 4.31
N PHE A 322 70.15 43.22 5.16
CA PHE A 322 69.47 41.92 5.07
C PHE A 322 67.94 42.01 5.27
N GLU A 323 67.46 42.94 6.10
CA GLU A 323 66.03 43.17 6.38
C GLU A 323 65.33 44.08 5.36
N LYS A 324 66.07 44.86 4.57
CA LYS A 324 65.49 45.77 3.57
C LYS A 324 64.84 44.97 2.44
N ILE A 325 63.51 45.04 2.40
CA ILE A 325 62.68 44.50 1.32
C ILE A 325 62.84 45.40 0.09
N ILE A 326 63.16 44.81 -1.06
CA ILE A 326 63.18 45.48 -2.37
C ILE A 326 62.06 44.85 -3.20
N LYS A 327 61.18 45.66 -3.78
CA LYS A 327 60.20 45.17 -4.76
C LYS A 327 60.94 44.86 -6.06
N ARG A 328 61.09 43.58 -6.40
CA ARG A 328 61.66 43.19 -7.70
C ARG A 328 60.68 43.58 -8.81
N ARG A 329 61.10 44.40 -9.78
CA ARG A 329 60.29 44.65 -10.98
C ARG A 329 60.06 43.32 -11.70
N ARG A 330 58.79 42.97 -11.89
CA ARG A 330 58.39 41.76 -12.61
C ARG A 330 58.79 41.92 -14.08
N ARG A 331 59.80 41.17 -14.53
CA ARG A 331 60.11 41.08 -15.96
C ARG A 331 58.95 40.33 -16.62
N VAL A 332 58.15 41.04 -17.41
CA VAL A 332 57.09 40.44 -18.21
C VAL A 332 57.74 39.51 -19.23
N GLU A 333 57.71 38.20 -18.98
CA GLU A 333 57.94 37.23 -20.05
C GLU A 333 56.76 37.33 -21.03
N LYS A 334 57.06 37.79 -22.25
CA LYS A 334 56.12 37.82 -23.36
C LYS A 334 55.62 36.40 -23.61
N PRO A 335 54.30 36.15 -23.62
CA PRO A 335 53.80 34.86 -24.09
C PRO A 335 54.14 34.71 -25.58
N GLU A 336 54.73 33.56 -25.94
CA GLU A 336 54.82 33.15 -27.34
C GLU A 336 53.42 32.99 -27.92
N LYS A 337 53.19 33.61 -29.08
CA LYS A 337 51.96 33.48 -29.86
C LYS A 337 51.80 32.02 -30.30
N GLY A 338 50.86 31.31 -29.68
CA GLY A 338 50.24 30.11 -30.22
C GLY A 338 48.94 30.49 -30.90
N ASP A 339 48.92 30.35 -32.23
CA ASP A 339 47.81 30.58 -33.14
C ASP A 339 46.65 29.61 -32.84
N GLY A 340 45.42 30.12 -32.76
CA GLY A 340 44.24 29.35 -32.38
C GLY A 340 42.98 30.21 -32.35
N ASP A 341 42.48 30.48 -33.55
CA ASP A 341 41.15 31.03 -33.88
C ASP A 341 40.04 30.22 -33.17
N ASP A 342 39.16 30.88 -32.42
CA ASP A 342 37.69 30.72 -32.53
C ASP A 342 36.96 31.60 -31.49
N GLU A 343 35.96 32.30 -32.03
CA GLU A 343 35.01 33.29 -31.54
C GLU A 343 34.37 33.02 -30.16
N ASP A 344 34.24 34.06 -29.32
CA ASP A 344 32.93 34.61 -28.95
C ASP A 344 33.02 35.80 -27.96
N GLU A 345 32.14 36.77 -28.21
CA GLU A 345 31.99 38.11 -27.64
C GLU A 345 31.64 38.12 -26.13
N ASP A 346 32.27 39.03 -25.37
CA ASP A 346 31.53 40.03 -24.58
C ASP A 346 32.47 41.12 -24.06
N GLU A 347 32.23 42.34 -24.54
CA GLU A 347 32.91 43.58 -24.22
C GLU A 347 32.39 44.16 -22.88
N GLU A 348 33.21 44.20 -21.84
CA GLU A 348 33.16 45.29 -20.86
C GLU A 348 34.59 45.80 -20.61
N ALA A 349 34.93 46.86 -21.34
CA ALA A 349 36.15 47.64 -21.16
C ALA A 349 35.94 48.64 -20.02
N GLU A 350 36.49 48.35 -18.84
CA GLU A 350 36.79 49.38 -17.85
C GLU A 350 38.23 49.86 -18.09
N GLU A 351 38.33 51.10 -18.58
CA GLU A 351 39.55 51.89 -18.64
C GLU A 351 40.03 52.17 -17.21
N GLU A 352 41.08 51.49 -16.75
CA GLU A 352 41.86 51.95 -15.59
C GLU A 352 43.09 52.71 -16.09
N GLU A 353 43.09 54.00 -15.77
CA GLU A 353 44.10 55.00 -16.10
C GLU A 353 45.49 54.59 -15.61
N GLU A 354 46.47 54.72 -16.51
CA GLU A 354 47.90 54.66 -16.21
C GLU A 354 48.27 55.77 -15.22
N MET A 355 48.57 55.41 -13.96
CA MET A 355 49.39 56.25 -13.11
C MET A 355 50.87 56.01 -13.43
N ASP A 356 51.42 56.90 -14.25
CA ASP A 356 52.85 57.21 -14.29
C ASP A 356 53.27 57.72 -12.90
N GLU A 357 53.90 56.85 -12.10
CA GLU A 357 54.75 57.26 -10.99
C GLU A 357 56.21 56.94 -11.37
N ASP A 358 56.85 57.94 -11.96
CA ASP A 358 58.31 58.07 -12.02
C ASP A 358 58.85 58.24 -10.59
N GLU A 359 59.13 57.12 -9.92
CA GLU A 359 60.09 57.09 -8.82
C GLU A 359 61.41 56.51 -9.36
N ASP A 360 62.34 57.43 -9.63
CA ASP A 360 63.77 57.18 -9.75
C ASP A 360 64.27 56.59 -8.41
N GLU A 361 64.21 55.26 -8.25
CA GLU A 361 64.94 54.57 -7.19
C GLU A 361 66.41 54.43 -7.61
N ASP A 362 67.27 55.23 -6.97
CA ASP A 362 68.73 55.16 -7.06
C ASP A 362 69.24 53.70 -6.95
N GLU A 363 69.73 53.14 -8.05
CA GLU A 363 70.39 51.83 -8.12
C GLU A 363 71.66 51.73 -7.23
N ASP A 364 72.18 52.87 -6.74
CA ASP A 364 73.47 52.99 -6.07
C ASP A 364 73.45 52.84 -4.54
N GLU A 365 72.29 52.60 -3.91
CA GLU A 365 72.20 52.41 -2.44
C GLU A 365 72.10 50.93 -2.00
N ASN A 366 72.22 50.00 -2.95
CA ASN A 366 72.14 48.56 -2.71
C ASN A 366 73.48 47.87 -2.48
N THR A 367 74.57 48.62 -2.33
CA THR A 367 75.87 48.08 -1.93
C THR A 367 76.18 48.56 -0.51
N ILE A 368 76.69 47.67 0.33
CA ILE A 368 77.30 48.06 1.61
C ILE A 368 78.55 48.89 1.29
N ALA A 369 78.39 50.20 1.11
CA ALA A 369 79.45 51.09 0.70
C ALA A 369 80.56 51.13 1.77
N GLY A 370 81.67 50.46 1.50
CA GLY A 370 82.91 50.59 2.27
C GLY A 370 83.26 49.44 3.22
N LEU A 371 82.79 48.21 3.00
CA LEU A 371 83.26 47.02 3.72
C LEU A 371 84.06 46.08 2.79
N PRO A 372 85.28 45.64 3.17
CA PRO A 372 86.05 44.67 2.39
C PRO A 372 85.25 43.35 2.26
N PRO A 373 85.01 42.85 1.02
CA PRO A 373 84.18 41.65 0.78
C PRO A 373 84.63 40.40 1.55
N GLU A 374 85.94 40.27 1.77
CA GLU A 374 86.57 39.07 2.35
C GLU A 374 86.44 38.98 3.88
N GLU A 375 86.16 40.07 4.59
CA GLU A 375 86.22 40.13 6.07
C GLU A 375 84.87 39.83 6.73
N TYR A 376 83.75 39.96 6.00
CA TYR A 376 82.38 39.81 6.53
C TYR A 376 81.47 38.89 5.70
N LYS A 377 82.03 38.09 4.77
CA LYS A 377 81.29 37.14 3.92
C LYS A 377 80.05 37.74 3.25
N ILE A 378 80.20 38.95 2.70
CA ILE A 378 79.08 39.76 2.19
C ILE A 378 78.36 39.04 1.04
N GLU A 379 79.08 38.33 0.16
CA GLU A 379 78.48 37.54 -0.93
C GLU A 379 77.52 36.44 -0.43
N ASP A 380 77.81 35.83 0.73
CA ASP A 380 76.93 34.80 1.32
C ASP A 380 75.71 35.45 2.00
N ILE A 381 75.85 36.67 2.52
CA ILE A 381 74.75 37.46 3.10
C ILE A 381 73.82 37.98 2.00
N GLU A 382 74.36 38.36 0.84
CA GLU A 382 73.57 38.72 -0.36
C GLU A 382 72.73 37.54 -0.85
N LYS A 383 73.30 36.33 -0.92
CA LYS A 383 72.54 35.10 -1.26
C LYS A 383 71.43 34.80 -0.24
N LEU A 384 71.70 34.91 1.07
CA LEU A 384 70.67 34.72 2.10
C LEU A 384 69.57 35.79 1.99
N ARG A 385 69.91 37.01 1.58
CA ARG A 385 68.94 38.08 1.35
C ARG A 385 68.06 37.78 0.13
N GLU A 386 68.62 37.24 -0.95
CA GLU A 386 67.86 36.79 -2.12
C GLU A 386 66.90 35.66 -1.75
N GLU A 387 67.36 34.64 -1.01
CA GLU A 387 66.53 33.53 -0.51
C GLU A 387 65.39 34.04 0.39
N ARG A 388 65.66 35.04 1.23
CA ARG A 388 64.64 35.69 2.07
C ARG A 388 63.61 36.45 1.24
N LEU A 389 64.03 37.18 0.22
CA LEU A 389 63.12 37.91 -0.67
C LEU A 389 62.21 36.93 -1.45
N ASP A 390 62.73 35.78 -1.88
CA ASP A 390 61.93 34.73 -2.54
C ASP A 390 60.85 34.19 -1.60
N LEU A 391 61.20 33.89 -0.34
CA LEU A 391 60.24 33.46 0.68
C LEU A 391 59.19 34.54 0.99
N TYR A 392 59.58 35.82 0.98
CA TYR A 392 58.67 36.94 1.19
C TYR A 392 57.63 37.04 0.04
N GLU A 393 58.08 36.97 -1.22
CA GLU A 393 57.17 36.97 -2.38
C GLU A 393 56.24 35.75 -2.39
N GLU A 394 56.75 34.57 -2.03
CA GLU A 394 55.95 33.35 -1.92
C GLU A 394 54.87 33.48 -0.82
N LYS A 395 55.26 34.02 0.34
CA LYS A 395 54.37 34.31 1.47
C LYS A 395 53.28 35.31 1.10
N GLU A 396 53.60 36.40 0.40
CA GLU A 396 52.60 37.36 -0.08
C GLU A 396 51.60 36.73 -1.05
N LYS A 397 52.07 35.91 -2.01
CA LYS A 397 51.20 35.17 -2.95
C LYS A 397 50.25 34.22 -2.19
N ILE A 398 50.75 33.49 -1.20
CA ILE A 398 49.93 32.59 -0.39
C ILE A 398 48.94 33.37 0.47
N LEU A 399 49.34 34.51 1.05
CA LEU A 399 48.44 35.39 1.81
C LEU A 399 47.30 35.95 0.95
N GLN A 400 47.60 36.36 -0.29
CA GLN A 400 46.57 36.80 -1.24
C GLN A 400 45.59 35.66 -1.55
N PHE A 401 46.10 34.46 -1.82
CA PHE A 401 45.25 33.28 -2.06
C PHE A 401 44.40 32.90 -0.84
N ILE A 402 44.92 33.05 0.38
CA ILE A 402 44.15 32.86 1.61
C ILE A 402 43.02 33.88 1.70
N ASN A 403 43.28 35.17 1.42
CA ASN A 403 42.25 36.21 1.43
C ASN A 403 41.14 35.89 0.41
N ASP A 404 41.50 35.46 -0.80
CA ASP A 404 40.54 35.08 -1.84
C ASP A 404 39.66 33.89 -1.39
N LEU A 405 40.27 32.86 -0.81
CA LEU A 405 39.55 31.71 -0.25
C LEU A 405 38.66 32.11 0.94
N GLU A 406 39.08 33.04 1.78
CA GLU A 406 38.26 33.54 2.90
C GLU A 406 37.06 34.36 2.40
N VAL A 407 37.21 35.14 1.33
CA VAL A 407 36.09 35.84 0.67
C VAL A 407 35.12 34.84 0.04
N GLN A 408 35.62 33.84 -0.69
CA GLN A 408 34.79 32.78 -1.27
C GLN A 408 34.02 32.01 -0.19
N ARG A 409 34.69 31.66 0.92
CA ARG A 409 34.05 31.00 2.06
C ARG A 409 32.92 31.85 2.65
N LYS A 410 33.14 33.15 2.87
CA LYS A 410 32.09 34.06 3.37
C LYS A 410 30.88 34.15 2.42
N ARG A 411 31.12 34.15 1.10
CA ARG A 411 30.04 34.12 0.10
C ARG A 411 29.19 32.85 0.21
N LEU A 412 29.83 31.69 0.37
CA LEU A 412 29.12 30.42 0.56
C LEU A 412 28.38 30.35 1.91
N GLU A 413 28.96 30.86 2.99
CA GLU A 413 28.28 30.95 4.30
C GLU A 413 27.04 31.86 4.24
N ASN A 414 27.07 32.94 3.45
CA ASN A 414 25.88 33.76 3.18
C ASN A 414 24.81 32.98 2.40
N LYS A 415 25.19 32.24 1.36
CA LYS A 415 24.27 31.39 0.60
C LYS A 415 23.68 30.28 1.48
N GLU A 416 24.48 29.66 2.36
CA GLU A 416 24.00 28.66 3.33
C GLU A 416 22.90 29.23 4.22
N ARG A 417 23.08 30.47 4.73
CA ARG A 417 22.05 31.15 5.52
C ARG A 417 20.76 31.39 4.72
N SER A 418 20.86 31.84 3.48
CA SER A 418 19.70 32.03 2.60
C SER A 418 18.92 30.73 2.39
N ILE A 419 19.62 29.64 2.02
CA ILE A 419 19.00 28.33 1.81
C ILE A 419 18.40 27.79 3.10
N LYS A 420 19.01 28.08 4.26
CA LYS A 420 18.44 27.67 5.54
C LYS A 420 17.08 28.34 5.77
N THR A 421 16.96 29.65 5.51
CA THR A 421 15.68 30.36 5.60
C THR A 421 14.67 29.82 4.58
N GLU A 422 15.06 29.61 3.32
CA GLU A 422 14.17 29.02 2.31
C GLU A 422 13.70 27.59 2.67
N LEU A 423 14.55 26.81 3.34
CA LEU A 423 14.21 25.47 3.82
C LEU A 423 13.18 25.56 4.95
N GLU A 424 13.36 26.48 5.91
CA GLU A 424 12.40 26.73 6.99
C GLU A 424 11.04 27.19 6.42
N GLU A 425 11.04 28.12 5.47
CA GLU A 425 9.82 28.58 4.77
C GLU A 425 9.13 27.45 4.01
N THR A 426 9.90 26.62 3.29
CA THR A 426 9.34 25.47 2.56
C THR A 426 8.76 24.42 3.52
N GLU A 427 9.37 24.22 4.69
CA GLU A 427 8.86 23.31 5.72
C GLU A 427 7.56 23.85 6.36
N GLU A 428 7.45 25.15 6.58
CA GLU A 428 6.22 25.82 7.03
C GLU A 428 5.10 25.72 5.96
N GLU A 429 5.40 26.02 4.70
CA GLU A 429 4.45 25.87 3.57
C GLU A 429 3.92 24.42 3.47
N ILE A 430 4.78 23.42 3.72
CA ILE A 430 4.37 22.01 3.75
C ILE A 430 3.43 21.75 4.92
N GLN A 431 3.71 22.27 6.12
CA GLN A 431 2.85 22.07 7.29
C GLN A 431 1.48 22.70 7.07
N ASP A 432 1.42 23.95 6.59
CA ASP A 432 0.18 24.64 6.26
C ASP A 432 -0.63 23.87 5.23
N PHE A 433 0.04 23.34 4.20
CA PHE A 433 -0.63 22.55 3.19
C PHE A 433 -1.18 21.23 3.73
N GLN A 434 -0.48 20.56 4.66
CA GLN A 434 -1.02 19.38 5.34
C GLN A 434 -2.23 19.72 6.21
N SER A 435 -2.22 20.86 6.90
CA SER A 435 -3.36 21.34 7.68
C SER A 435 -4.57 21.65 6.80
N GLU A 436 -4.37 22.33 5.67
CA GLU A 436 -5.42 22.58 4.65
C GLU A 436 -6.02 21.27 4.14
N LYS A 437 -5.16 20.29 3.82
CA LYS A 437 -5.56 18.95 3.36
C LYS A 437 -6.42 18.22 4.39
N MET A 438 -6.01 18.26 5.66
CA MET A 438 -6.78 17.68 6.77
C MET A 438 -8.13 18.38 6.96
N SER A 439 -8.17 19.72 6.86
CA SER A 439 -9.42 20.48 6.95
C SER A 439 -10.40 20.03 5.87
N LYS A 440 -9.96 19.96 4.61
CA LYS A 440 -10.82 19.51 3.49
C LYS A 440 -11.25 18.06 3.63
N LEU A 441 -10.39 17.17 4.14
CA LEU A 441 -10.77 15.78 4.39
C LEU A 441 -11.83 15.66 5.49
N ASN A 442 -11.78 16.52 6.52
CA ASN A 442 -12.74 16.52 7.62
C ASN A 442 -14.13 17.05 7.21
N GLU A 443 -14.26 17.72 6.07
CA GLU A 443 -15.55 18.15 5.52
C GLU A 443 -16.36 16.99 4.92
N LEU A 444 -15.71 15.85 4.65
CA LEU A 444 -16.34 14.68 4.07
C LEU A 444 -17.28 14.00 5.06
N GLN A 445 -18.44 13.56 4.56
CA GLN A 445 -19.47 12.94 5.38
C GLN A 445 -19.14 11.48 5.65
N VAL A 446 -19.08 11.11 6.92
CA VAL A 446 -18.84 9.72 7.33
C VAL A 446 -20.17 9.05 7.67
N SER A 447 -20.41 7.88 7.08
CA SER A 447 -21.55 7.04 7.45
C SER A 447 -21.31 6.41 8.83
N VAL A 448 -22.24 6.62 9.77
CA VAL A 448 -22.21 5.99 11.09
C VAL A 448 -23.31 4.94 11.18
N VAL A 449 -22.92 3.75 11.60
CA VAL A 449 -23.82 2.61 11.72
C VAL A 449 -24.26 2.50 13.17
N LEU A 450 -25.56 2.64 13.40
CA LEU A 450 -26.14 2.56 14.72
C LEU A 450 -26.92 1.26 14.86
N LYS A 451 -26.66 0.53 15.93
CA LYS A 451 -27.53 -0.56 16.38
C LYS A 451 -28.80 0.07 16.94
N MET A 452 -29.96 -0.53 16.67
CA MET A 452 -31.24 0.02 17.18
C MET A 452 -31.26 0.23 18.69
N LYS A 453 -30.56 -0.62 19.46
CA LYS A 453 -30.41 -0.46 20.92
C LYS A 453 -29.66 0.81 21.36
N GLN A 454 -28.89 1.44 20.46
CA GLN A 454 -28.18 2.70 20.72
C GLN A 454 -29.10 3.91 20.52
N VAL A 455 -30.24 3.74 19.86
CA VAL A 455 -31.22 4.81 19.64
C VAL A 455 -32.22 4.78 20.80
N GLN A 456 -32.16 5.79 21.66
CA GLN A 456 -33.05 5.95 22.82
C GLN A 456 -33.96 7.17 22.66
N ASN A 457 -35.06 7.21 23.42
CA ASN A 457 -35.99 8.34 23.48
C ASN A 457 -36.66 8.71 22.15
N MET A 458 -36.89 7.71 21.28
CA MET A 458 -37.69 7.91 20.06
C MET A 458 -39.14 8.22 20.45
N VAL A 459 -39.61 9.41 20.10
CA VAL A 459 -41.04 9.74 20.20
C VAL A 459 -41.72 9.19 18.95
N PRO A 460 -42.65 8.23 19.08
CA PRO A 460 -43.32 7.67 17.92
C PRO A 460 -44.22 8.73 17.28
N ASP A 461 -44.04 8.98 15.98
CA ASP A 461 -45.05 9.67 15.18
C ASP A 461 -46.28 8.75 15.07
N GLN A 462 -47.32 9.09 15.82
CA GLN A 462 -48.54 8.29 15.87
C GLN A 462 -49.22 8.15 14.51
N ASN A 463 -49.05 9.11 13.60
CA ASN A 463 -49.63 9.03 12.26
C ASN A 463 -48.87 8.01 11.40
N ALA A 464 -47.54 8.03 11.44
CA ALA A 464 -46.71 7.03 10.79
C ALA A 464 -46.97 5.62 11.35
N VAL A 465 -47.07 5.48 12.68
CA VAL A 465 -47.35 4.18 13.33
C VAL A 465 -48.68 3.59 12.87
N LYS A 466 -49.75 4.38 12.82
CA LYS A 466 -51.06 3.93 12.33
C LYS A 466 -51.00 3.51 10.86
N ARG A 467 -50.38 4.31 10.01
CA ARG A 467 -50.22 4.01 8.58
C ARG A 467 -49.48 2.69 8.35
N TRP A 468 -48.36 2.48 9.04
CA TRP A 468 -47.58 1.25 8.92
C TRP A 468 -48.31 0.02 9.49
N ALA A 469 -49.09 0.20 10.56
CA ALA A 469 -49.94 -0.88 11.09
C ALA A 469 -51.01 -1.32 10.08
N GLU A 470 -51.59 -0.38 9.33
CA GLU A 470 -52.58 -0.64 8.28
C GLU A 470 -51.96 -1.37 7.09
N ILE A 471 -50.79 -0.89 6.60
CA ILE A 471 -50.03 -1.57 5.54
C ILE A 471 -49.70 -3.00 5.95
N ARG A 472 -49.20 -3.20 7.18
CA ARG A 472 -48.84 -4.54 7.68
C ARG A 472 -50.06 -5.45 7.77
N LYS A 473 -51.22 -4.94 8.20
CA LYS A 473 -52.48 -5.71 8.16
C LYS A 473 -52.82 -6.15 6.74
N GLN A 474 -52.75 -5.24 5.77
CA GLN A 474 -53.04 -5.56 4.36
C GLN A 474 -52.09 -6.63 3.80
N GLU A 475 -50.79 -6.54 4.10
CA GLU A 475 -49.81 -7.55 3.69
C GLU A 475 -50.09 -8.93 4.32
N ILE A 476 -50.42 -8.96 5.61
CA ILE A 476 -50.79 -10.21 6.30
C ILE A 476 -52.05 -10.79 5.67
N THR A 477 -53.07 -9.98 5.43
CA THR A 477 -54.32 -10.43 4.78
C THR A 477 -54.03 -11.01 3.39
N LYS A 478 -53.25 -10.33 2.55
CA LYS A 478 -52.84 -10.84 1.23
C LYS A 478 -52.08 -12.18 1.32
N LYS A 479 -51.17 -12.31 2.28
CA LYS A 479 -50.42 -13.57 2.49
C LYS A 479 -51.34 -14.70 2.95
N MET A 480 -52.29 -14.41 3.83
CA MET A 480 -53.28 -15.40 4.30
C MET A 480 -54.22 -15.84 3.16
N GLU A 481 -54.67 -14.92 2.30
CA GLU A 481 -55.47 -15.24 1.12
C GLU A 481 -54.71 -16.14 0.13
N LEU A 482 -53.43 -15.84 -0.11
CA LEU A 482 -52.57 -16.70 -0.95
C LEU A 482 -52.40 -18.11 -0.39
N LEU A 483 -52.28 -18.26 0.93
CA LEU A 483 -52.18 -19.56 1.59
C LEU A 483 -53.52 -20.32 1.55
N GLN A 484 -54.64 -19.65 1.77
CA GLN A 484 -55.97 -20.26 1.67
C GLN A 484 -56.29 -20.72 0.24
N ASN A 485 -55.89 -19.94 -0.76
CA ASN A 485 -56.06 -20.31 -2.17
C ASN A 485 -55.16 -21.50 -2.56
N LYS A 486 -53.96 -21.62 -1.99
CA LYS A 486 -53.09 -22.80 -2.19
C LYS A 486 -53.58 -24.05 -1.46
N ALA A 487 -54.29 -23.92 -0.34
CA ALA A 487 -54.86 -25.06 0.39
C ALA A 487 -56.21 -25.54 -0.19
N SER A 488 -56.81 -24.76 -1.10
CA SER A 488 -58.09 -25.07 -1.75
C SER A 488 -57.93 -25.61 -3.18
N GLN A 489 -56.69 -25.69 -3.67
CA GLN A 489 -56.29 -26.39 -4.91
C GLN A 489 -55.62 -27.70 -4.52
#